data_AF-M0LPN1-F1
#
_entry.id   AF-M0LPN1-F1
#
_cell.length_a   1.000
_cell.length_b   1.000
_cell.length_c   1.000
_cell.angle_alpha   90.00
_cell.angle_beta   90.00
_cell.angle_gamma   90.00
#
_symmetry.space_group_name_H-M   'P 1'
#
loop_
_entity.id
_entity.type
_entity.pdbx_description
1 polymer ?
#
loop_
_entity_poly.entity_id
_entity_poly.type
_entity_poly.pdbx_seq_one_letter_code
_entity_poly.pdbx_strand_id
1 'polypeptide(L)' 'MPEFVSITCEECGDEFRAYPDANAAERGFCSPACSLANAD' A
#
# COMPACT_ATOMS: atom_id res chain seq x y z
N MET A 1 -8.89 18.33 -5.12
CA MET A 1 -7.72 17.44 -4.95
C MET A 1 -8.25 16.13 -4.40
N PRO A 2 -7.87 14.96 -4.93
CA PRO A 2 -8.25 13.70 -4.31
C PRO A 2 -7.62 13.65 -2.91
N GLU A 3 -8.43 13.34 -1.91
CA GLU A 3 -7.94 13.16 -0.55
C GLU A 3 -7.23 11.80 -0.45
N PHE A 4 -6.13 11.76 0.30
CA PHE A 4 -5.44 10.50 0.58
C PHE A 4 -6.32 9.60 1.45
N VAL A 5 -6.36 8.32 1.13
CA VAL A 5 -7.02 7.28 1.94
C VAL A 5 -6.00 6.58 2.84
N SER A 6 -6.41 6.17 4.03
CA SER A 6 -5.62 5.30 4.93
C SER A 6 -5.84 3.84 4.55
N ILE A 7 -4.75 3.07 4.47
CA ILE A 7 -4.75 1.68 4.02
C ILE A 7 -3.80 0.90 4.94
N THR A 8 -4.21 -0.29 5.37
CA THR A 8 -3.35 -1.22 6.10
C THR A 8 -2.54 -2.06 5.11
N CYS A 9 -1.22 -2.10 5.29
CA CYS A 9 -0.33 -2.93 4.50
C CYS A 9 -0.63 -4.41 4.74
N GLU A 10 -0.84 -5.18 3.69
CA GLU A 10 -1.16 -6.61 3.79
C GLU A 10 0.05 -7.47 4.22
N GLU A 11 1.28 -6.95 4.07
CA GLU A 11 2.50 -7.66 4.49
C GLU A 11 2.84 -7.36 5.95
N CYS A 12 3.14 -6.09 6.28
CA CYS A 12 3.67 -5.73 7.58
C CYS A 12 2.59 -5.29 8.60
N GLY A 13 1.36 -5.03 8.15
CA GLY A 13 0.26 -4.57 9.01
C GLY A 13 0.26 -3.08 9.38
N ASP A 14 1.23 -2.30 8.90
CA ASP A 14 1.28 -0.85 9.15
C ASP A 14 0.22 -0.07 8.36
N GLU A 15 -0.23 1.06 8.90
CA GLU A 15 -1.10 2.00 8.17
C GLU A 15 -0.28 2.99 7.34
N PHE A 16 -0.64 3.18 6.08
CA PHE A 16 -0.06 4.20 5.20
C PHE A 16 -1.13 4.97 4.44
N ARG A 17 -0.77 6.17 3.96
CA ARG A 17 -1.66 7.04 3.19
C ARG A 17 -1.27 7.05 1.72
N ALA A 18 -2.24 6.82 0.84
CA ALA A 18 -2.04 6.82 -0.60
C ALA A 18 -3.19 7.51 -1.32
N TYR A 19 -2.96 7.94 -2.55
CA TYR A 19 -4.07 8.33 -3.43
C TYR A 19 -4.90 7.09 -3.78
N PRO A 20 -6.23 7.21 -3.94
CA PRO A 20 -7.09 6.08 -4.26
C PRO A 20 -6.67 5.39 -5.57
N ASP A 21 -6.21 6.15 -6.57
CA ASP A 21 -5.74 5.64 -7.87
C ASP A 21 -4.22 5.34 -7.90
N ALA A 22 -3.54 5.28 -6.75
CA ALA A 22 -2.13 4.90 -6.71
C ALA A 22 -1.98 3.38 -6.70
N ASN A 23 -0.96 2.87 -7.41
CA ASN A 23 -0.59 1.45 -7.37
C ASN A 23 -0.43 0.89 -5.94
N ALA A 24 0.04 1.71 -4.99
CA ALA A 24 0.19 1.29 -3.60
C ALA A 24 -1.18 1.04 -2.94
N ALA A 25 -2.19 1.84 -3.29
CA ALA A 25 -3.56 1.65 -2.82
C ALA A 25 -4.24 0.45 -3.47
N GLU A 26 -4.05 0.27 -4.78
CA GLU A 26 -4.60 -0.88 -5.51
C GLU A 26 -3.97 -2.20 -5.07
N ARG A 27 -2.68 -2.20 -4.73
CA ARG A 27 -1.93 -3.41 -4.36
C ARG A 27 -1.88 -3.67 -2.85
N GLY A 28 -2.27 -2.72 -2.00
CA GLY A 28 -2.28 -2.92 -0.54
C GLY A 28 -0.90 -3.00 0.13
N PHE A 29 0.17 -2.49 -0.48
CA PHE A 29 1.53 -2.55 0.08
C PHE A 29 2.13 -1.16 0.31
N CYS A 30 2.67 -0.94 1.52
CA CYS A 30 3.23 0.36 1.91
C CYS A 30 4.59 0.68 1.23
N SER A 31 5.29 -0.34 0.72
CA SER A 31 6.61 -0.18 0.10
C SER A 31 6.90 -1.28 -0.93
N PRO A 32 7.88 -1.05 -1.84
CA PRO A 32 8.33 -2.09 -2.77
C PRO A 32 8.81 -3.35 -2.06
N ALA A 33 9.47 -3.23 -0.90
CA ALA A 33 9.95 -4.37 -0.12
C ALA A 33 8.78 -5.28 0.31
N CYS A 34 7.73 -4.69 0.89
CA CYS A 34 6.49 -5.40 1.27
C CYS A 34 5.81 -6.07 0.06
N SER A 35 5.83 -5.42 -1.10
CA SER A 35 5.25 -5.98 -2.33
C SER A 35 6.06 -7.13 -2.95
N LEU A 36 7.34 -7.24 -2.61
CA LEU A 36 8.26 -8.26 -3.12
C LEU A 36 8.41 -9.45 -2.17
N ALA A 37 7.99 -9.34 -0.92
CA ALA A 37 8.08 -10.41 0.09
C ALA A 37 7.28 -11.68 -0.25
N ASN A 38 6.40 -11.65 -1.27
CA ASN A 38 5.63 -12.80 -1.76
C ASN A 38 6.12 -13.31 -3.14
N ALA A 39 7.26 -12.83 -3.64
CA ALA A 39 7.84 -13.26 -4.91
C ALA A 39 8.92 -14.33 -4.70
N ASP A 40 8.52 -15.51 -4.22
CA ASP A 40 9.32 -16.75 -4.25
C ASP A 40 9.01 -17.58 -5.51
#